data_AF-A0A699WS29-F1
#
_entry.id   AF-A0A699WS29-F1
#
_cell.length_a   1.000
_cell.length_b   1.000
_cell.length_c   1.000
_cell.angle_alpha   90.00
_cell.angle_beta   90.00
_cell.angle_gamma   90.00
#
_symmetry.space_group_name_H-M   'P 1'
#
loop_
_entity.id
_entity.type
_entity.pdbx_description
1 polymer ?
#
loop_
_entity_poly.entity_id
_entity_poly.type
_entity_poly.pdbx_seq_one_letter_code
_entity_poly.pdbx_strand_id
1 'polypeptide(L)'
;IGNAEWTGVRLADVLDAVGAPDASELFVAFTGADEVDVEGEEALFGVSIAMSKAREPDVLLAWAMNGEPLTPEHGAPLRMVVPGYAGVRSAKWLTRIEVRETPSEAPIQAHDYKLFPAAVTSDTVDWSQGLTI
;
A
#
# COMPACT_ATOMS: atom_id res chain seq x y z
N ILE A 1 -8.24 -14.62 2.52
CA ILE A 1 -8.16 -14.58 1.04
C ILE A 1 -9.55 -14.35 0.48
N GLY A 2 -9.70 -13.55 -0.58
CA GLY A 2 -10.99 -13.23 -1.20
C GLY A 2 -10.79 -12.78 -2.65
N ASN A 3 -11.86 -12.85 -3.46
CA ASN A 3 -11.88 -12.38 -4.84
C ASN A 3 -13.09 -11.46 -5.03
N ALA A 4 -12.89 -10.39 -5.81
CA ALA A 4 -13.92 -9.42 -6.12
C ALA A 4 -13.59 -8.72 -7.43
N GLU A 5 -14.62 -8.20 -8.08
CA GLU A 5 -14.48 -7.23 -9.17
C GLU A 5 -14.35 -5.83 -8.58
N TRP A 6 -13.39 -5.05 -9.06
CA TRP A 6 -13.13 -3.70 -8.56
C TRP A 6 -13.37 -2.68 -9.67
N THR A 7 -14.08 -1.61 -9.32
CA THR A 7 -14.31 -0.48 -10.22
C THR A 7 -13.55 0.73 -9.70
N GLY A 8 -12.71 1.30 -10.56
CA GLY A 8 -11.78 2.35 -10.20
C GLY A 8 -11.13 3.01 -11.40
N VAL A 9 -10.17 3.89 -11.11
CA VAL A 9 -9.24 4.47 -12.08
C VAL A 9 -7.86 3.86 -11.88
N ARG A 10 -7.09 3.71 -12.96
CA ARG A 10 -5.70 3.25 -12.85
C ARG A 10 -4.87 4.27 -12.09
N LEU A 11 -4.01 3.80 -11.21
CA LEU A 11 -3.06 4.67 -10.52
C LEU A 11 -2.15 5.37 -11.53
N ALA A 12 -1.70 4.67 -12.58
CA ALA A 12 -0.90 5.24 -13.66
C ALA A 12 -1.54 6.49 -14.29
N ASP A 13 -2.85 6.45 -14.59
CA ASP A 13 -3.56 7.58 -15.19
C ASP A 13 -3.61 8.79 -14.25
N VAL A 14 -3.73 8.55 -12.94
CA VAL A 14 -3.70 9.62 -11.92
C VAL A 14 -2.32 10.24 -11.79
N LEU A 15 -1.27 9.42 -11.81
CA LEU A 15 0.12 9.89 -11.79
C LEU A 15 0.44 10.74 -13.03
N ASP A 16 -0.05 10.33 -14.20
CA ASP A 16 0.12 11.09 -15.44
C ASP A 16 -0.64 12.41 -15.42
N ALA A 17 -1.87 12.42 -14.90
CA ALA A 17 -2.70 13.62 -14.82
C ALA A 17 -2.07 14.75 -13.97
N VAL A 18 -1.23 14.39 -12.99
CA VAL A 18 -0.50 15.35 -12.15
C VAL A 18 0.94 15.60 -12.60
N GLY A 19 1.38 14.94 -13.69
CA GLY A 19 2.77 15.03 -14.19
C GLY A 19 3.79 14.50 -13.19
N ALA A 20 3.46 13.41 -12.49
CA ALA A 20 4.34 12.80 -11.49
C ALA A 20 5.67 12.33 -12.13
N PRO A 21 6.80 12.40 -11.39
CA PRO A 21 8.04 11.78 -11.83
C PRO A 21 7.85 10.29 -12.14
N ASP A 22 8.50 9.81 -13.20
CA ASP A 22 8.38 8.43 -13.69
C ASP A 22 9.74 7.76 -13.77
N ALA A 23 10.36 7.54 -12.62
CA ALA A 23 11.63 6.86 -12.51
C ALA A 23 11.47 5.56 -11.71
N SER A 24 12.08 4.48 -12.18
CA SER A 24 11.86 3.12 -11.68
C SER A 24 12.31 2.89 -10.24
N GLU A 25 13.24 3.72 -9.76
CA GLU A 25 13.79 3.75 -8.40
C GLU A 25 12.84 4.41 -7.39
N LEU A 26 11.82 5.12 -7.86
CA LEU A 26 10.86 5.79 -7.00
C LEU A 26 9.83 4.81 -6.43
N PHE A 27 9.17 5.26 -5.38
CA PHE A 27 8.09 4.57 -4.71
C PHE A 27 6.84 5.44 -4.73
N VAL A 28 5.68 4.80 -4.74
CA VAL A 28 4.39 5.46 -4.51
C VAL A 28 3.88 5.02 -3.15
N ALA A 29 3.83 5.96 -2.22
CA ALA A 29 3.33 5.78 -0.86
C ALA A 29 1.86 6.16 -0.78
N PHE A 30 1.11 5.41 0.03
CA PHE A 30 -0.31 5.56 0.27
C PHE A 30 -0.56 5.66 1.78
N THR A 31 -1.32 6.67 2.19
CA THR A 31 -1.72 6.87 3.59
C THR A 31 -3.23 6.71 3.74
N GLY A 32 -3.64 5.90 4.71
CA GLY A 32 -5.03 5.73 5.12
C GLY A 32 -5.44 6.73 6.21
N ALA A 33 -6.74 6.83 6.48
CA ALA A 33 -7.28 7.64 7.57
C ALA A 33 -7.26 6.90 8.92
N ASP A 34 -7.00 5.60 8.93
CA ASP A 34 -6.93 4.78 10.11
C ASP A 34 -5.57 4.87 10.81
N GLU A 35 -5.58 4.66 12.12
CA GLU A 35 -4.40 4.57 12.96
C GLU A 35 -4.06 3.10 13.23
N VAL A 36 -2.77 2.85 13.37
CA VAL A 36 -2.19 1.54 13.67
C VAL A 36 -1.19 1.67 14.82
N ASP A 37 -1.10 0.62 15.61
CA ASP A 37 -0.04 0.42 16.60
C ASP A 37 0.73 -0.83 16.19
N VAL A 38 2.04 -0.66 15.94
CA VAL A 38 2.96 -1.77 15.71
C VAL A 38 4.02 -1.71 16.80
N GLU A 39 3.96 -2.65 17.75
CA GLU A 39 4.88 -2.75 18.88
C GLU A 39 5.01 -1.45 19.72
N GLY A 40 3.91 -0.70 19.87
CA GLY A 40 3.85 0.56 20.61
C GLY A 40 4.18 1.80 19.79
N GLU A 41 4.40 1.65 18.48
CA GLU A 41 4.56 2.77 17.55
C GLU A 41 3.21 3.12 16.90
N GLU A 42 2.54 4.14 17.47
CA GLU A 42 1.29 4.67 16.93
C GLU A 42 1.53 5.59 15.73
N ALA A 43 0.88 5.30 14.59
CA ALA A 43 0.96 6.11 13.39
C ALA A 43 -0.30 5.96 12.53
N LEU A 44 -0.47 6.82 11.53
CA LEU A 44 -1.43 6.55 10.46
C LEU A 44 -0.99 5.32 9.65
N PHE A 45 -1.96 4.57 9.14
CA PHE A 45 -1.70 3.48 8.22
C PHE A 45 -0.98 4.01 6.99
N GLY A 46 0.18 3.42 6.67
CA GLY A 46 0.98 3.81 5.53
C GLY A 46 1.72 2.64 4.90
N VAL A 47 1.66 2.54 3.58
CA VAL A 47 2.37 1.52 2.80
C VAL A 47 2.87 2.13 1.49
N SER A 48 3.76 1.43 0.80
CA SER A 48 4.22 1.86 -0.52
C SER A 48 4.47 0.68 -1.45
N ILE A 49 4.42 0.96 -2.75
CA ILE A 49 4.85 0.06 -3.81
C ILE A 49 5.90 0.73 -4.68
N ALA A 50 6.73 -0.05 -5.37
CA ALA A 50 7.67 0.50 -6.35
C ALA A 50 6.91 1.19 -7.50
N MET A 51 7.50 2.23 -8.09
CA MET A 51 6.92 2.96 -9.23
C MET A 51 6.59 2.00 -10.39
N SER A 52 7.47 1.03 -10.66
CA SER A 52 7.24 -0.01 -11.67
C SER A 52 5.92 -0.75 -11.46
N LYS A 53 5.58 -1.12 -10.22
CA LYS A 53 4.29 -1.73 -9.89
C LYS A 53 3.15 -0.72 -9.98
N ALA A 54 3.35 0.51 -9.50
CA ALA A 54 2.32 1.56 -9.56
C ALA A 54 1.86 1.88 -11.00
N ARG A 55 2.74 1.66 -11.98
CA ARG A 55 2.48 1.82 -13.42
C ARG A 55 1.76 0.62 -14.07
N GLU A 56 1.60 -0.51 -13.37
CA GLU A 56 0.90 -1.66 -13.93
C GLU A 56 -0.60 -1.35 -14.17
N PRO A 57 -1.18 -1.87 -15.26
CA PRO A 57 -2.52 -1.48 -15.71
C PRO A 57 -3.66 -1.94 -14.79
N ASP A 58 -3.36 -2.78 -13.80
CA ASP A 58 -4.31 -3.39 -12.87
C ASP A 58 -4.22 -2.83 -11.44
N VAL A 59 -3.33 -1.86 -11.18
CA VAL A 59 -3.29 -1.13 -9.91
C VAL A 59 -4.31 0.00 -9.94
N LEU A 60 -5.29 -0.07 -9.04
CA LEU A 60 -6.47 0.80 -9.07
C LEU A 60 -6.62 1.63 -7.80
N LEU A 61 -7.13 2.84 -8.00
CA LEU A 61 -7.88 3.62 -7.02
C LEU A 61 -9.36 3.26 -7.18
N ALA A 62 -9.87 2.41 -6.29
CA ALA A 62 -11.20 1.82 -6.41
C ALA A 62 -12.23 2.49 -5.49
N TRP A 63 -13.44 2.70 -5.99
CA TRP A 63 -14.60 3.23 -5.26
C TRP A 63 -15.81 2.29 -5.26
N ALA A 64 -15.74 1.18 -5.98
CA ALA A 64 -16.78 0.14 -6.00
C ALA A 64 -16.18 -1.28 -6.02
N MET A 65 -16.91 -2.22 -5.43
CA MET A 65 -16.56 -3.63 -5.28
C MET A 65 -17.80 -4.47 -5.63
N ASN A 66 -17.65 -5.39 -6.58
CA ASN A 66 -18.72 -6.26 -7.09
C ASN A 66 -19.96 -5.47 -7.59
N GLY A 67 -19.72 -4.38 -8.32
CA GLY A 67 -20.78 -3.54 -8.89
C GLY A 67 -21.43 -2.54 -7.93
N GLU A 68 -21.18 -2.65 -6.62
CA GLU A 68 -21.75 -1.78 -5.60
C GLU A 68 -20.70 -0.79 -5.06
N PRO A 69 -21.10 0.40 -4.55
CA PRO A 69 -20.19 1.29 -3.84
C PRO A 69 -19.47 0.58 -2.68
N LEU A 70 -18.24 0.99 -2.39
CA LEU A 70 -17.52 0.44 -1.24
C LEU A 70 -18.31 0.62 0.06
N THR A 71 -18.29 -0.39 0.91
CA THR A 71 -18.69 -0.25 2.32
C THR A 71 -17.55 0.38 3.13
N PRO A 72 -17.85 0.97 4.31
CA PRO A 72 -16.82 1.50 5.18
C PRO A 72 -15.72 0.47 5.50
N GLU A 73 -16.06 -0.77 5.77
CA GLU A 73 -15.10 -1.84 6.12
C GLU A 73 -14.13 -2.15 4.98
N HIS A 74 -14.60 -1.98 3.74
CA HIS A 74 -13.83 -2.19 2.52
C HIS A 74 -13.11 -0.95 2.01
N GLY A 75 -13.16 0.17 2.75
CA GLY A 75 -12.33 1.34 2.48
C GLY A 75 -13.06 2.51 1.80
N ALA A 76 -14.39 2.58 1.90
CA ALA A 76 -15.13 3.72 1.37
C ALA A 76 -14.60 5.08 1.90
N PRO A 77 -14.56 6.14 1.09
CA PRO A 77 -15.05 6.18 -0.30
C PRO A 77 -14.02 5.70 -1.33
N LEU A 78 -12.76 5.50 -0.95
CA LEU A 78 -11.67 5.21 -1.88
C LEU A 78 -10.58 4.37 -1.23
N ARG A 79 -10.12 3.34 -1.95
CA ARG A 79 -9.01 2.48 -1.55
C ARG A 79 -8.03 2.23 -2.70
N MET A 80 -6.83 1.77 -2.36
CA MET A 80 -5.96 1.08 -3.31
C MET A 80 -6.41 -0.38 -3.50
N VAL A 81 -6.21 -0.88 -4.71
CA VAL A 81 -6.22 -2.30 -5.05
C VAL A 81 -4.92 -2.59 -5.80
N VAL A 82 -4.08 -3.46 -5.24
CA VAL A 82 -2.76 -3.81 -5.77
C VAL A 82 -2.69 -5.32 -6.03
N PRO A 83 -3.06 -5.79 -7.22
CA PRO A 83 -3.03 -7.22 -7.54
C PRO A 83 -1.62 -7.81 -7.44
N GLY A 84 -1.53 -9.06 -6.96
CA GLY A 84 -0.27 -9.79 -6.82
C GLY A 84 0.55 -9.46 -5.56
N TYR A 85 0.12 -8.49 -4.75
CA TYR A 85 0.75 -8.13 -3.49
C TYR A 85 -0.06 -8.60 -2.29
N ALA A 86 0.56 -8.65 -1.10
CA ALA A 86 -0.18 -8.88 0.14
C ALA A 86 -1.27 -7.81 0.33
N GLY A 87 -2.40 -8.22 0.90
CA GLY A 87 -3.58 -7.36 1.05
C GLY A 87 -3.30 -6.06 1.81
N VAL A 88 -2.28 -6.03 2.67
CA VAL A 88 -1.81 -4.84 3.37
C VAL A 88 -1.39 -3.71 2.42
N ARG A 89 -0.88 -4.02 1.22
CA ARG A 89 -0.47 -2.99 0.24
C ARG A 89 -1.65 -2.32 -0.45
N SER A 90 -2.86 -2.85 -0.28
CA SER A 90 -4.10 -2.26 -0.76
C SER A 90 -4.71 -1.36 0.32
N ALA A 91 -4.07 -0.22 0.60
CA ALA A 91 -4.49 0.75 1.62
C ALA A 91 -5.96 1.15 1.48
N LYS A 92 -6.68 1.21 2.61
CA LYS A 92 -8.08 1.63 2.68
C LYS A 92 -8.18 3.08 3.14
N TRP A 93 -9.35 3.70 2.95
CA TRP A 93 -9.66 5.03 3.48
C TRP A 93 -8.61 6.08 3.08
N LEU A 94 -8.26 6.12 1.79
CA LEU A 94 -7.13 6.90 1.31
C LEU A 94 -7.27 8.39 1.60
N THR A 95 -6.21 8.96 2.17
CA THR A 95 -6.08 10.40 2.45
C THR A 95 -4.95 11.05 1.67
N ARG A 96 -3.88 10.29 1.35
CA ARG A 96 -2.69 10.83 0.67
C ARG A 96 -2.05 9.79 -0.24
N ILE A 97 -1.53 10.27 -1.38
CA ILE A 97 -0.69 9.53 -2.32
C ILE A 97 0.55 10.38 -2.58
N GLU A 98 1.73 9.81 -2.46
CA GLU A 98 3.00 10.53 -2.61
C GLU A 98 4.01 9.73 -3.42
N VAL A 99 4.71 10.40 -4.34
CA VAL A 99 5.91 9.84 -4.97
C VAL A 99 7.11 10.18 -4.10
N ARG A 100 7.92 9.18 -3.76
CA ARG A 100 9.06 9.29 -2.84
C ARG A 100 10.29 8.57 -3.40
N GLU A 101 11.47 8.96 -2.92
CA GLU A 101 12.74 8.28 -3.23
C GLU A 101 12.94 7.00 -2.41
N THR A 102 12.21 6.85 -1.31
CA THR A 102 12.29 5.71 -0.39
C THR A 102 10.90 5.13 -0.12
N PRO A 103 10.81 3.85 0.31
CA PRO A 103 9.56 3.25 0.76
C PRO A 103 8.88 4.05 1.88
N SER A 104 7.60 3.78 2.11
CA SER A 104 6.89 4.28 3.30
C SER A 104 7.66 3.89 4.57
N GLU A 105 7.84 4.86 5.47
CA GLU A 105 8.48 4.66 6.78
C GLU A 105 7.45 4.33 7.85
N ALA A 106 6.15 4.30 7.50
CA ALA A 106 5.10 3.95 8.45
C ALA A 106 5.32 2.54 9.02
N PRO A 107 4.96 2.28 10.29
CA PRO A 107 5.37 1.06 11.00
C PRO A 107 4.92 -0.23 10.31
N ILE A 108 3.73 -0.24 9.71
CA ILE A 108 3.20 -1.38 8.93
C ILE A 108 4.08 -1.77 7.73
N GLN A 109 4.81 -0.82 7.14
CA GLN A 109 5.74 -1.08 6.05
C GLN A 109 7.15 -1.37 6.57
N ALA A 110 7.60 -0.62 7.59
CA ALA A 110 8.97 -0.66 8.09
C ALA A 110 9.22 -1.83 9.05
N HIS A 111 8.28 -2.11 9.95
CA HIS A 111 8.41 -3.02 11.09
C HIS A 111 7.36 -4.14 11.10
N ASP A 112 6.66 -4.38 9.99
CA ASP A 112 5.71 -5.48 9.86
C ASP A 112 5.68 -6.00 8.40
N TYR A 113 4.99 -7.10 8.14
CA TYR A 113 4.81 -7.71 6.82
C TYR A 113 6.15 -7.90 6.07
N LYS A 114 7.11 -8.45 6.80
CA LYS A 114 8.44 -8.81 6.31
C LYS A 114 8.72 -10.29 6.56
N LEU A 115 9.35 -10.93 5.58
CA LEU A 115 9.84 -12.30 5.70
C LEU A 115 11.30 -12.30 6.12
N PHE A 116 11.60 -13.13 7.12
CA PHE A 116 12.94 -13.34 7.64
C PHE A 116 13.35 -14.81 7.56
N PRO A 117 14.65 -15.13 7.51
CA PRO A 117 15.13 -16.50 7.67
C PRO A 117 14.66 -17.11 9.00
N ALA A 118 14.48 -18.43 9.03
CA ALA A 118 13.93 -19.14 10.20
C ALA A 118 14.76 -19.01 11.50
N ALA A 119 16.01 -18.55 11.40
CA ALA A 119 16.88 -18.32 12.56
C ALA A 119 16.61 -17.00 13.28
N VAL A 120 15.90 -16.05 12.65
CA VAL A 120 15.59 -14.74 13.24
C VAL A 120 14.42 -14.88 14.22
N THR A 121 14.55 -14.26 15.38
CA THR A 121 13.54 -14.17 16.44
C THR A 121 13.19 -12.72 16.75
N SER A 122 12.16 -12.47 17.56
CA SER A 122 11.84 -11.13 18.07
C SER A 122 13.02 -10.43 18.75
N ASP A 123 13.88 -11.18 19.43
CA ASP A 123 15.03 -10.62 20.15
C ASP A 123 16.22 -10.28 19.23
N THR A 124 16.20 -10.77 17.99
CA THR A 124 17.34 -10.70 17.06
C THR A 124 17.00 -10.04 15.73
N VAL A 125 15.76 -9.57 15.58
CA VAL A 125 15.26 -8.99 14.33
C VAL A 125 15.99 -7.67 14.02
N ASP A 126 16.47 -7.57 12.79
CA ASP A 126 16.85 -6.31 12.16
C ASP A 126 15.88 -6.06 11.01
N TRP A 127 14.94 -5.15 11.22
CA TRP A 127 13.86 -4.84 10.29
C TRP A 127 14.35 -4.37 8.90
N SER A 128 15.59 -3.87 8.81
CA SER A 128 16.21 -3.48 7.54
C SER A 128 16.54 -4.68 6.63
N GLN A 129 16.69 -5.87 7.20
CA GLN A 129 17.09 -7.09 6.47
C GLN A 129 15.90 -7.93 5.99
N GLY A 130 14.68 -7.57 6.41
CA GLY A 130 13.47 -8.32 6.06
C GLY A 130 12.99 -8.06 4.64
N LEU A 131 12.65 -9.13 3.92
CA LEU A 131 12.02 -9.03 2.60
C LEU A 131 10.57 -8.54 2.77
N THR A 132 10.28 -7.34 2.29
CA THR A 132 8.93 -6.76 2.29
C THR A 132 8.00 -7.53 1.33
N ILE A 133 6.83 -7.95 1.82
CA ILE A 133 5.78 -8.63 1.05
C ILE A 133 4.50 -7.82 0.83
#